data_AF-A0AAN2DFU9-F1
#
_entry.id   AF-A0AAN2DFU9-F1
#
_cell.length_a   1.000
_cell.length_b   1.000
_cell.length_c   1.000
_cell.angle_alpha   90.00
_cell.angle_beta   90.00
_cell.angle_gamma   90.00
#
_symmetry.space_group_name_H-M   'P 1'
#
loop_
_entity.id
_entity.type
_entity.pdbx_description
1 polymer ?
#
loop_
_entity_poly.entity_id
_entity_poly.type
_entity_poly.pdbx_seq_one_letter_code
_entity_poly.pdbx_strand_id
1 'polypeptide(L)'
;MHVKAGRIGFTNSLDRLVLKLTVLMPIVLIVIYVSTVKQTIARAGDCPLIIDLNGNGRIDITGHTQSRQKLYTVFSVGKYVSFDINGDGELDQIDWVKVNTDAFVLDIRRGTPPRDIDGTWLFGDSIDGSVENGFVRIQALDANENGVIDGVELDGVGFWIDNGDAKFSPDEFRSVSDLKITSIDTNFSEEDIGYGVNTLVGSVESETLGTVRMEDVWFLNSQEVEARDNIVGRYF
;
A
#
# COMPACT_ATOMS: atom_id res chain seq x y z
N MET A 1 -20.88 -18.55 -58.07
CA MET A 1 -20.50 -17.33 -57.35
C MET A 1 -19.38 -17.70 -56.38
N HIS A 2 -18.13 -17.34 -56.67
CA HIS A 2 -16.98 -17.63 -55.82
C HIS A 2 -16.36 -16.28 -55.43
N VAL A 3 -16.49 -15.91 -54.16
CA VAL A 3 -15.86 -14.70 -53.61
C VAL A 3 -14.39 -15.04 -53.37
N LYS A 4 -13.49 -14.43 -54.13
CA LYS A 4 -12.04 -14.48 -53.87
C LYS A 4 -11.75 -13.66 -52.62
N ALA A 5 -11.27 -14.31 -51.56
CA ALA A 5 -10.71 -13.63 -50.40
C ALA A 5 -9.48 -12.81 -50.82
N GLY A 6 -9.56 -11.48 -50.65
CA GLY A 6 -8.45 -10.57 -50.88
C GLY A 6 -7.36 -10.81 -49.84
N ARG A 7 -6.20 -11.30 -50.29
CA ARG A 7 -5.00 -11.39 -49.46
C ARG A 7 -4.40 -9.99 -49.36
N ILE A 8 -4.48 -9.37 -48.19
CA ILE A 8 -3.83 -8.07 -47.92
C ILE A 8 -2.32 -8.32 -47.95
N GLY A 9 -1.65 -7.92 -49.04
CA GLY A 9 -0.22 -8.00 -49.20
C GLY A 9 0.44 -6.68 -48.82
N PHE A 10 1.30 -6.68 -47.80
CA PHE A 10 2.16 -5.54 -47.45
C PHE A 10 3.34 -5.49 -48.42
N THR A 11 3.33 -4.51 -49.34
CA THR A 11 4.22 -4.48 -50.52
C THR A 11 5.43 -3.55 -50.40
N ASN A 12 5.54 -2.70 -49.36
CA ASN A 12 6.72 -1.84 -49.18
C ASN A 12 7.49 -2.11 -47.86
N SER A 13 8.73 -1.64 -47.79
CA SER A 13 9.63 -1.83 -46.65
C SER A 13 9.18 -1.08 -45.38
N LEU A 14 8.46 0.04 -45.52
CA LEU A 14 7.90 0.82 -44.43
C LEU A 14 6.75 0.07 -43.76
N ASP A 15 5.88 -0.61 -44.51
CA ASP A 15 4.76 -1.40 -43.96
C ASP A 15 5.27 -2.57 -43.13
N ARG A 16 6.36 -3.22 -43.58
CA ARG A 16 7.04 -4.27 -42.81
C ARG A 16 7.74 -3.72 -41.56
N LEU A 17 8.28 -2.51 -41.63
CA LEU A 17 8.92 -1.85 -40.49
C LEU A 17 7.88 -1.44 -39.44
N VAL A 18 6.75 -0.86 -39.87
CA VAL A 18 5.62 -0.49 -39.02
C VAL A 18 5.03 -1.75 -38.39
N LEU A 19 4.80 -2.83 -39.14
CA LEU A 19 4.32 -4.10 -38.56
C LEU A 19 5.31 -4.68 -37.55
N LYS A 20 6.62 -4.64 -37.84
CA LYS A 20 7.65 -5.07 -36.88
C LYS A 20 7.68 -4.20 -35.63
N LEU A 21 7.60 -2.88 -35.75
CA LEU A 21 7.55 -1.99 -34.59
C LEU A 21 6.26 -2.21 -33.78
N THR A 22 5.11 -2.27 -34.43
CA THR A 22 3.82 -2.44 -33.75
C THR A 22 3.67 -3.81 -33.08
N VAL A 23 4.29 -4.87 -33.60
CA VAL A 23 4.18 -6.23 -33.04
C VAL A 23 5.39 -6.62 -32.18
N LEU A 24 6.63 -6.36 -32.61
CA LEU A 24 7.81 -6.70 -31.80
C LEU A 24 8.04 -5.72 -30.65
N MET A 25 7.78 -4.43 -30.80
CA MET A 25 8.10 -3.48 -29.73
C MET A 25 7.33 -3.79 -28.43
N PRO A 26 6.01 -4.09 -28.44
CA PRO A 26 5.31 -4.52 -27.23
C PRO A 26 5.90 -5.79 -26.63
N ILE A 27 6.27 -6.78 -27.46
CA ILE A 27 6.87 -8.04 -26.97
C ILE A 27 8.23 -7.78 -26.33
N VAL A 28 9.08 -6.98 -26.95
CA VAL A 28 10.40 -6.61 -26.41
C VAL A 28 10.24 -5.83 -25.10
N LEU A 29 9.29 -4.90 -25.03
CA LEU A 29 8.99 -4.17 -23.80
C LEU A 29 8.49 -5.10 -22.70
N ILE A 30 7.63 -6.08 -23.02
CA ILE A 30 7.17 -7.10 -22.06
C ILE A 30 8.34 -7.96 -21.58
N VAL A 31 9.23 -8.41 -22.48
CA VAL A 31 10.41 -9.21 -22.12
C VAL A 31 11.36 -8.41 -21.23
N ILE A 32 11.60 -7.14 -21.56
CA ILE A 32 12.42 -6.25 -20.73
C ILE A 32 11.74 -6.06 -19.36
N TYR A 33 10.44 -5.77 -19.35
CA TYR A 33 9.68 -5.60 -18.11
C TYR A 33 9.80 -6.83 -17.21
N VAL A 34 9.40 -8.02 -17.70
CA VAL A 34 9.42 -9.27 -16.94
C VAL A 34 10.84 -9.65 -16.50
N SER A 35 11.86 -9.40 -17.32
CA SER A 35 13.26 -9.69 -16.94
C SER A 35 13.83 -8.74 -15.88
N THR A 36 13.15 -7.64 -15.58
CA THR A 36 13.56 -6.67 -14.56
C THR A 36 12.72 -6.72 -13.28
N VAL A 37 11.66 -7.55 -13.23
CA VAL A 37 10.88 -7.76 -12.02
C VAL A 37 11.76 -8.43 -10.97
N LYS A 38 11.92 -7.77 -9.83
CA LYS A 38 12.63 -8.26 -8.66
C LYS A 38 11.66 -8.39 -7.49
N GLN A 39 12.03 -9.27 -6.57
CA GLN A 39 11.29 -9.49 -5.33
C GLN A 39 12.20 -9.22 -4.12
N THR A 40 11.62 -8.58 -3.11
CA THR A 40 12.20 -8.41 -1.77
C THR A 40 11.12 -8.61 -0.71
N ILE A 41 11.49 -8.62 0.56
CA ILE A 41 10.59 -8.74 1.70
C ILE A 41 10.72 -7.44 2.48
N ALA A 42 9.59 -6.77 2.73
CA ALA A 42 9.55 -5.59 3.59
C ALA A 42 9.92 -5.94 5.03
N ARG A 43 10.61 -5.01 5.69
CA ARG A 43 10.99 -5.07 7.10
C ARG A 43 9.75 -5.22 7.99
N ALA A 44 9.97 -5.86 9.13
CA ALA A 44 9.02 -5.77 10.25
C ALA A 44 9.20 -4.39 10.91
N GLY A 45 8.12 -3.79 11.39
CA GLY A 45 8.05 -2.43 11.90
C GLY A 45 7.44 -1.42 10.92
N ASP A 46 7.22 -1.81 9.65
CA ASP A 46 6.87 -0.88 8.57
C ASP A 46 5.43 -1.10 8.05
N CYS A 47 4.50 -1.54 8.91
CA CYS A 47 3.15 -1.93 8.46
C CYS A 47 2.00 -1.28 9.25
N PRO A 48 1.53 -0.08 8.82
CA PRO A 48 0.35 0.55 9.38
C PRO A 48 -0.97 0.03 8.80
N LEU A 49 -2.04 0.15 9.59
CA LEU A 49 -3.42 0.03 9.14
C LEU A 49 -3.81 1.24 8.31
N ILE A 50 -4.42 0.96 7.16
CA ILE A 50 -4.93 1.95 6.22
C ILE A 50 -6.34 1.55 5.79
N ILE A 51 -7.25 2.52 5.71
CA ILE A 51 -8.61 2.33 5.21
C ILE A 51 -8.73 2.80 3.75
N ASP A 52 -9.44 2.01 2.93
CA ASP A 52 -9.81 2.36 1.55
C ASP A 52 -10.91 3.43 1.58
N LEU A 53 -10.48 4.69 1.67
CA LEU A 53 -11.39 5.82 1.87
C LEU A 53 -12.20 6.12 0.61
N ASN A 54 -11.61 5.87 -0.56
CA ASN A 54 -12.27 6.13 -1.84
C ASN A 54 -13.15 4.97 -2.33
N GLY A 55 -13.11 3.82 -1.64
CA GLY A 55 -14.02 2.69 -1.84
C GLY A 55 -13.79 1.92 -3.14
N ASN A 56 -12.54 1.87 -3.63
CA ASN A 56 -12.22 1.18 -4.89
C ASN A 56 -11.84 -0.31 -4.72
N GLY A 57 -11.88 -0.81 -3.48
CA GLY A 57 -11.65 -2.19 -3.10
C GLY A 57 -10.19 -2.52 -2.79
N ARG A 58 -9.28 -1.55 -2.72
CA ARG A 58 -7.87 -1.74 -2.37
C ARG A 58 -7.27 -0.48 -1.78
N ILE A 59 -6.16 -0.61 -1.05
CA ILE A 59 -5.33 0.56 -0.73
C ILE A 59 -4.57 0.99 -1.99
N ASP A 60 -4.43 2.29 -2.22
CA ASP A 60 -3.63 2.86 -3.30
C ASP A 60 -2.29 3.35 -2.78
N ILE A 61 -1.19 2.72 -3.22
CA ILE A 61 0.18 3.17 -2.91
C ILE A 61 0.94 3.55 -4.18
N THR A 62 2.06 4.25 -4.02
CA THR A 62 3.00 4.59 -5.09
C THR A 62 3.86 3.40 -5.53
N GLY A 63 3.97 2.36 -4.69
CA GLY A 63 4.58 1.07 -5.04
C GLY A 63 3.65 0.12 -5.81
N HIS A 64 4.12 -1.10 -6.03
CA HIS A 64 3.38 -2.10 -6.82
C HIS A 64 2.42 -2.96 -6.02
N THR A 65 2.68 -3.18 -4.73
CA THR A 65 1.92 -4.13 -3.90
C THR A 65 1.94 -3.71 -2.43
N GLN A 66 0.80 -3.90 -1.75
CA GLN A 66 0.59 -3.58 -0.33
C GLN A 66 1.15 -4.67 0.60
N SER A 67 1.32 -5.89 0.06
CA SER A 67 1.79 -7.04 0.82
C SER A 67 3.24 -6.91 1.30
N ARG A 68 3.62 -7.76 2.25
CA ARG A 68 5.00 -7.88 2.73
C ARG A 68 5.99 -8.35 1.66
N GLN A 69 5.54 -9.16 0.71
CA GLN A 69 6.38 -9.58 -0.43
C GLN A 69 6.34 -8.51 -1.50
N LYS A 70 7.41 -7.72 -1.57
CA LYS A 70 7.49 -6.57 -2.45
C LYS A 70 7.97 -6.94 -3.83
N LEU A 71 7.28 -6.41 -4.84
CA LEU A 71 7.67 -6.43 -6.24
C LEU A 71 8.16 -5.05 -6.65
N TYR A 72 9.27 -4.99 -7.36
CA TYR A 72 9.75 -3.76 -7.98
C TYR A 72 10.43 -4.04 -9.31
N THR A 73 10.54 -3.02 -10.15
CA THR A 73 11.32 -3.09 -11.39
C THR A 73 12.37 -1.98 -11.40
N VAL A 74 13.40 -2.13 -12.24
CA VAL A 74 14.40 -1.06 -12.44
C VAL A 74 13.82 0.22 -13.02
N PHE A 75 12.59 0.17 -13.55
CA PHE A 75 11.86 1.32 -14.09
C PHE A 75 10.77 1.85 -13.15
N SER A 76 10.59 1.21 -11.99
CA SER A 76 9.48 1.47 -11.07
C SER A 76 9.95 1.43 -9.63
N VAL A 77 11.05 2.14 -9.38
CA VAL A 77 11.37 2.59 -8.03
C VAL A 77 10.31 3.66 -7.71
N GLY A 78 9.41 3.35 -6.78
CA GLY A 78 8.26 4.20 -6.45
C GLY A 78 8.68 5.63 -6.11
N LYS A 79 7.73 6.58 -6.19
CA LYS A 79 7.97 7.91 -5.62
C LYS A 79 8.05 7.75 -4.10
N TYR A 80 9.27 7.82 -3.57
CA TYR A 80 9.51 7.72 -2.14
C TYR A 80 9.27 9.03 -1.42
N VAL A 81 8.86 8.90 -0.16
CA VAL A 81 8.78 9.98 0.83
C VAL A 81 9.71 9.65 2.00
N SER A 82 9.98 10.66 2.84
CA SER A 82 10.79 10.49 4.05
C SER A 82 9.88 10.48 5.26
N PHE A 83 9.77 9.34 5.96
CA PHE A 83 8.93 9.19 7.15
C PHE A 83 9.55 8.15 8.09
N ASP A 84 9.52 8.42 9.39
CA ASP A 84 9.92 7.44 10.41
C ASP A 84 8.74 6.48 10.64
N ILE A 85 8.63 5.44 9.82
CA ILE A 85 7.45 4.55 9.81
C ILE A 85 7.40 3.57 10.97
N ASN A 86 8.55 3.27 11.57
CA ASN A 86 8.68 2.31 12.67
C ASN A 86 8.88 2.97 14.04
N GLY A 87 9.07 4.29 14.08
CA GLY A 87 9.21 5.08 15.29
C GLY A 87 10.57 4.95 15.98
N ASP A 88 11.63 4.59 15.25
CA ASP A 88 12.98 4.42 15.80
C ASP A 88 13.79 5.72 15.89
N GLY A 89 13.24 6.82 15.37
CA GLY A 89 13.84 8.15 15.35
C GLY A 89 14.65 8.45 14.09
N GLU A 90 14.78 7.49 13.16
CA GLU A 90 15.43 7.68 11.86
C GLU A 90 14.40 7.74 10.72
N LEU A 91 14.68 8.53 9.70
CA LEU A 91 13.76 8.65 8.55
C LEU A 91 14.01 7.53 7.54
N ASP A 92 12.94 6.81 7.18
CA ASP A 92 12.96 5.85 6.09
C ASP A 92 12.53 6.49 4.77
N GLN A 93 13.11 5.99 3.67
CA GLN A 93 12.68 6.32 2.31
C GLN A 93 11.79 5.19 1.80
N ILE A 94 10.48 5.40 1.87
CA ILE A 94 9.48 4.37 1.58
C ILE A 94 8.51 4.79 0.49
N ASP A 95 7.91 3.82 -0.19
CA ASP A 95 6.69 4.11 -0.96
C ASP A 95 5.56 4.51 -0.01
N TRP A 96 4.49 5.08 -0.57
CA TRP A 96 3.53 5.82 0.23
C TRP A 96 2.12 5.70 -0.32
N VAL A 97 1.14 6.07 0.50
CA VAL A 97 -0.25 6.19 0.06
C VAL A 97 -0.36 7.26 -1.04
N LYS A 98 -1.20 7.01 -2.04
CA LYS A 98 -1.44 8.00 -3.10
C LYS A 98 -2.18 9.20 -2.51
N VAL A 99 -1.88 10.37 -3.08
CA VAL A 99 -2.43 11.66 -2.65
C VAL A 99 -3.96 11.63 -2.62
N ASN A 100 -4.54 11.93 -1.46
CA ASN A 100 -5.99 12.06 -1.26
C ASN A 100 -6.82 10.82 -1.68
N THR A 101 -6.27 9.61 -1.58
CA THR A 101 -7.01 8.37 -1.91
C THR A 101 -7.52 7.66 -0.67
N ASP A 102 -6.64 7.41 0.30
CA ASP A 102 -6.86 6.54 1.46
C ASP A 102 -6.39 7.20 2.74
N ALA A 103 -6.65 6.58 3.90
CA ALA A 103 -6.30 7.18 5.19
C ALA A 103 -5.59 6.20 6.12
N PHE A 104 -4.51 6.66 6.74
CA PHE A 104 -3.87 5.95 7.85
C PHE A 104 -4.77 5.95 9.08
N VAL A 105 -4.75 4.86 9.85
CA VAL A 105 -5.44 4.79 11.15
C VAL A 105 -4.48 5.23 12.27
N LEU A 106 -4.85 6.29 12.98
CA LEU A 106 -4.05 6.92 14.03
C LEU A 106 -4.48 6.44 15.43
N ASP A 107 -3.49 6.15 16.29
CA ASP A 107 -3.65 5.97 17.73
C ASP A 107 -3.58 7.33 18.44
N ILE A 108 -4.74 7.91 18.72
CA ILE A 108 -4.87 9.22 19.36
C ILE A 108 -5.17 9.12 20.87
N ARG A 109 -5.03 7.94 21.48
CA ARG A 109 -5.23 7.77 22.95
C ARG A 109 -4.30 8.66 23.78
N ARG A 110 -3.13 8.99 23.23
CA ARG A 110 -2.15 9.88 23.85
C ARG A 110 -2.47 11.38 23.68
N GLY A 111 -3.52 11.72 22.96
CA GLY A 111 -4.00 13.09 22.73
C GLY A 111 -3.99 13.49 21.25
N THR A 112 -4.12 14.80 21.00
CA THR A 112 -4.09 15.34 19.64
C THR A 112 -2.70 15.15 19.00
N PRO A 113 -2.61 14.60 17.79
CA PRO A 113 -1.33 14.45 17.09
C PRO A 113 -0.61 15.80 16.90
N PRO A 114 0.70 15.91 17.24
CA PRO A 114 1.51 17.06 16.90
C PRO A 114 1.76 17.12 15.38
N ARG A 115 2.41 18.19 14.89
CA ARG A 115 2.78 18.28 13.46
C ARG A 115 3.85 17.25 13.06
N ASP A 116 4.72 16.90 13.99
CA ASP A 116 5.82 15.97 13.78
C ASP A 116 5.43 14.62 14.38
N ILE A 117 4.61 13.86 13.65
CA ILE A 117 4.30 12.47 14.00
C ILE A 117 5.25 11.49 13.30
N ASP A 118 5.33 10.30 13.87
CA ASP A 118 6.05 9.14 13.38
C ASP A 118 5.13 7.91 13.42
N GLY A 119 5.69 6.74 13.09
CA GLY A 119 5.03 5.44 13.11
C GLY A 119 4.41 5.07 14.45
N THR A 120 4.87 5.64 15.57
CA THR A 120 4.28 5.36 16.88
C THR A 120 2.88 5.92 17.03
N TRP A 121 2.47 6.86 16.17
CA TRP A 121 1.10 7.38 16.10
C TRP A 121 0.19 6.55 15.20
N LEU A 122 0.72 5.55 14.48
CA LEU A 122 -0.04 4.70 13.59
C LEU A 122 -0.41 3.39 14.31
N PHE A 123 -1.60 2.85 14.02
CA PHE A 123 -1.89 1.46 14.35
C PHE A 123 -1.12 0.56 13.39
N GLY A 124 -0.03 -0.04 13.84
CA GLY A 124 0.81 -0.95 13.04
C GLY A 124 1.52 -1.98 13.89
N ASP A 125 2.46 -2.70 13.30
CA ASP A 125 3.37 -3.58 14.04
C ASP A 125 4.42 -2.79 14.83
N SER A 126 5.22 -3.52 15.61
CA SER A 126 6.33 -2.96 16.38
C SER A 126 7.66 -3.47 15.84
N ILE A 127 8.67 -2.62 15.81
CA ILE A 127 10.04 -2.98 15.38
C ILE A 127 10.67 -4.12 16.20
N ASP A 128 10.30 -4.27 17.47
CA ASP A 128 10.79 -5.34 18.37
C ASP A 128 9.99 -6.65 18.26
N GLY A 129 8.94 -6.67 17.43
CA GLY A 129 8.05 -7.81 17.24
C GLY A 129 7.11 -8.10 18.41
N SER A 130 7.00 -7.21 19.41
CA SER A 130 6.05 -7.35 20.52
C SER A 130 4.58 -7.24 20.09
N VAL A 131 4.34 -6.55 18.99
CA VAL A 131 3.06 -6.40 18.30
C VAL A 131 3.26 -6.86 16.86
N GLU A 132 2.55 -7.93 16.47
CA GLU A 132 2.76 -8.63 15.20
C GLU A 132 2.28 -7.84 13.98
N ASN A 133 1.17 -7.12 14.12
CA ASN A 133 0.50 -6.39 13.05
C ASN A 133 -0.44 -5.34 13.64
N GLY A 134 -0.93 -4.43 12.79
CA GLY A 134 -1.80 -3.34 13.20
C GLY A 134 -3.17 -3.81 13.72
N PHE A 135 -3.68 -4.94 13.23
CA PHE A 135 -4.93 -5.53 13.75
C PHE A 135 -4.79 -6.01 15.20
N VAL A 136 -3.65 -6.63 15.54
CA VAL A 136 -3.33 -6.99 16.93
C VAL A 136 -3.20 -5.73 17.79
N ARG A 137 -2.65 -4.62 17.25
CA ARG A 137 -2.56 -3.36 17.99
C ARG A 137 -3.94 -2.75 18.28
N ILE A 138 -4.83 -2.72 17.30
CA ILE A 138 -6.14 -2.07 17.44
C ILE A 138 -7.10 -2.87 18.33
N GLN A 139 -6.93 -4.20 18.42
CA GLN A 139 -7.65 -5.06 19.39
C GLN A 139 -7.50 -4.59 20.84
N ALA A 140 -6.42 -3.88 21.20
CA ALA A 140 -6.26 -3.33 22.53
C ALA A 140 -7.29 -2.24 22.90
N LEU A 141 -8.09 -1.77 21.94
CA LEU A 141 -9.22 -0.87 22.17
C LEU A 141 -10.53 -1.63 22.47
N ASP A 142 -10.65 -2.91 22.13
CA ASP A 142 -11.86 -3.72 22.32
C ASP A 142 -11.98 -4.09 23.80
N ALA A 143 -12.52 -3.18 24.60
CA ALA A 143 -12.59 -3.33 26.04
C ALA A 143 -13.60 -4.40 26.48
N ASN A 144 -14.57 -4.70 25.61
CA ASN A 144 -15.63 -5.65 25.89
C ASN A 144 -15.43 -7.02 25.18
N GLU A 145 -14.36 -7.16 24.40
CA GLU A 145 -13.92 -8.39 23.72
C GLU A 145 -14.98 -8.97 22.77
N ASN A 146 -15.77 -8.13 22.10
CA ASN A 146 -16.79 -8.57 21.14
C ASN A 146 -16.27 -8.71 19.70
N GLY A 147 -15.00 -8.40 19.48
CA GLY A 147 -14.34 -8.42 18.17
C GLY A 147 -14.51 -7.14 17.36
N VAL A 148 -15.08 -6.07 17.93
CA VAL A 148 -15.42 -4.84 17.21
C VAL A 148 -15.14 -3.62 18.08
N ILE A 149 -14.43 -2.63 17.54
CA ILE A 149 -14.27 -1.33 18.19
C ILE A 149 -15.48 -0.47 17.86
N ASP A 150 -16.31 -0.14 18.84
CA ASP A 150 -17.47 0.72 18.64
C ASP A 150 -17.74 1.68 19.81
N GLY A 151 -18.68 2.61 19.62
CA GLY A 151 -19.12 3.54 20.66
C GLY A 151 -17.96 4.33 21.28
N VAL A 152 -17.72 4.12 22.58
CA VAL A 152 -16.67 4.81 23.35
C VAL A 152 -15.26 4.30 23.04
N GLU A 153 -15.13 3.08 22.51
CA GLU A 153 -13.81 2.50 22.18
C GLU A 153 -13.17 3.21 20.98
N LEU A 154 -13.99 3.86 20.15
CA LEU A 154 -13.57 4.68 19.02
C LEU A 154 -12.91 6.01 19.42
N ASP A 155 -13.00 6.43 20.68
CA ASP A 155 -12.42 7.70 21.17
C ASP A 155 -10.88 7.74 21.00
N GLY A 156 -10.24 6.57 20.93
CA GLY A 156 -8.81 6.42 20.71
C GLY A 156 -8.36 6.42 19.24
N VAL A 157 -9.29 6.58 18.29
CA VAL A 157 -9.02 6.42 16.84
C VAL A 157 -9.16 7.73 16.08
N GLY A 158 -8.19 8.02 15.23
CA GLY A 158 -8.25 9.09 14.23
C GLY A 158 -7.81 8.61 12.86
N PHE A 159 -7.91 9.48 11.86
CA PHE A 159 -7.51 9.17 10.49
C PHE A 159 -6.66 10.29 9.90
N TRP A 160 -5.61 9.92 9.17
CA TRP A 160 -4.74 10.86 8.47
C TRP A 160 -4.83 10.65 6.96
N ILE A 161 -5.36 11.66 6.26
CA ILE A 161 -5.45 11.70 4.80
C ILE A 161 -4.31 12.58 4.27
N ASP A 162 -3.17 11.96 4.01
CA ASP A 162 -1.95 12.68 3.61
C ASP A 162 -2.05 13.25 2.18
N ASN A 163 -1.51 14.45 1.99
CA ASN A 163 -1.42 15.09 0.68
C ASN A 163 -0.26 14.55 -0.20
N GLY A 164 0.50 13.57 0.30
CA GLY A 164 1.64 12.93 -0.35
C GLY A 164 3.00 13.55 -0.04
N ASP A 165 3.09 14.41 0.97
CA ASP A 165 4.35 14.97 1.47
C ASP A 165 4.86 14.27 2.74
N ALA A 166 4.08 13.31 3.27
CA ALA A 166 4.36 12.56 4.49
C ALA A 166 4.58 13.45 5.73
N LYS A 167 3.89 14.59 5.79
CA LYS A 167 3.97 15.53 6.89
C LYS A 167 2.60 15.87 7.41
N PHE A 168 2.30 15.35 8.59
CA PHE A 168 1.02 15.59 9.21
C PHE A 168 0.71 17.08 9.37
N SER A 169 -0.49 17.45 8.92
CA SER A 169 -1.08 18.75 9.20
C SER A 169 -2.50 18.60 9.75
N PRO A 170 -2.96 19.47 10.68
CA PRO A 170 -4.30 19.36 11.27
C PRO A 170 -5.46 19.37 10.26
N ASP A 171 -5.27 19.94 9.07
CA ASP A 171 -6.26 19.92 7.97
C ASP A 171 -6.37 18.57 7.25
N GLU A 172 -5.41 17.68 7.46
CA GLU A 172 -5.38 16.29 6.95
C GLU A 172 -5.99 15.29 7.94
N PHE A 173 -6.19 15.73 9.18
CA PHE A 173 -6.81 14.91 10.21
C PHE A 173 -8.32 14.79 10.00
N ARG A 174 -8.84 13.59 10.19
CA ARG A 174 -10.28 13.32 10.31
C ARG A 174 -10.54 12.52 11.58
N SER A 175 -11.57 12.92 12.30
CA SER A 175 -12.10 12.13 13.40
C SER A 175 -13.03 11.03 12.88
N VAL A 176 -13.30 10.03 13.74
CA VAL A 176 -14.38 9.05 13.57
C VAL A 176 -15.71 9.74 13.21
N SER A 177 -16.02 10.88 13.85
CA SER A 177 -17.24 11.65 13.60
C SER A 177 -17.26 12.36 12.24
N ASP A 178 -16.11 12.77 11.71
CA ASP A 178 -16.01 13.40 10.39
C ASP A 178 -16.27 12.39 9.27
N LEU A 179 -15.76 11.16 9.44
CA LEU A 179 -15.95 10.05 8.48
C LEU A 179 -17.20 9.20 8.75
N LYS A 180 -17.97 9.53 9.80
CA LYS A 180 -19.16 8.78 10.24
C LYS A 180 -18.88 7.29 10.46
N ILE A 181 -17.70 6.98 11.00
CA ILE A 181 -17.33 5.61 11.36
C ILE A 181 -18.19 5.17 12.55
N THR A 182 -18.82 4.01 12.43
CA THR A 182 -19.65 3.42 13.48
C THR A 182 -18.97 2.26 14.18
N SER A 183 -18.11 1.52 13.46
CA SER A 183 -17.35 0.42 14.04
C SER A 183 -16.14 0.02 13.22
N ILE A 184 -15.14 -0.60 13.85
CA ILE A 184 -13.96 -1.18 13.21
C ILE A 184 -13.91 -2.67 13.58
N ASP A 185 -13.88 -3.57 12.59
CA ASP A 185 -13.66 -4.99 12.85
C ASP A 185 -12.22 -5.24 13.26
N THR A 186 -12.04 -5.94 14.37
CA THR A 186 -10.71 -6.30 14.88
C THR A 186 -10.23 -7.66 14.38
N ASN A 187 -11.12 -8.43 13.75
CA ASN A 187 -10.77 -9.65 13.05
C ASN A 187 -10.17 -9.31 11.69
N PHE A 188 -9.26 -10.14 11.24
CA PHE A 188 -8.66 -10.03 9.92
C PHE A 188 -8.53 -11.39 9.27
N SER A 189 -8.39 -11.37 7.95
CA SER A 189 -8.10 -12.53 7.13
C SER A 189 -6.89 -12.27 6.25
N GLU A 190 -6.18 -13.33 5.88
CA GLU A 190 -5.19 -13.26 4.82
C GLU A 190 -5.87 -13.38 3.45
N GLU A 191 -5.58 -12.45 2.55
CA GLU A 191 -6.03 -12.47 1.17
C GLU A 191 -4.83 -12.54 0.22
N ASP A 192 -4.85 -13.52 -0.70
CA ASP A 192 -3.88 -13.61 -1.81
C ASP A 192 -4.23 -12.56 -2.86
N ILE A 193 -3.35 -11.56 -3.00
CA ILE A 193 -3.51 -10.47 -3.98
C ILE A 193 -2.77 -10.74 -5.30
N GLY A 194 -2.35 -12.00 -5.51
CA GLY A 194 -1.71 -12.49 -6.71
C GLY A 194 -0.19 -12.62 -6.58
N TYR A 195 0.44 -13.40 -7.46
CA TYR A 195 1.89 -13.66 -7.42
C TYR A 195 2.39 -14.34 -6.14
N GLY A 196 1.47 -14.98 -5.39
CA GLY A 196 1.78 -15.70 -4.16
C GLY A 196 2.07 -14.77 -2.98
N VAL A 197 1.49 -13.56 -2.99
CA VAL A 197 1.65 -12.56 -1.94
C VAL A 197 0.33 -12.32 -1.21
N ASN A 198 0.39 -12.32 0.12
CA ASN A 198 -0.78 -12.13 0.98
C ASN A 198 -0.77 -10.73 1.61
N THR A 199 -1.96 -10.16 1.81
CA THR A 199 -2.19 -8.98 2.64
C THR A 199 -3.14 -9.34 3.78
N LEU A 200 -3.08 -8.60 4.89
CA LEU A 200 -4.04 -8.76 5.99
C LEU A 200 -5.19 -7.78 5.79
N VAL A 201 -6.41 -8.27 5.88
CA VAL A 201 -7.62 -7.53 5.51
C VAL A 201 -8.65 -7.61 6.61
N GLY A 202 -9.21 -6.46 6.95
CA GLY A 202 -10.42 -6.32 7.75
C GLY A 202 -11.33 -5.25 7.16
N SER A 203 -12.22 -4.71 7.98
CA SER A 203 -13.21 -3.73 7.52
C SER A 203 -13.58 -2.71 8.58
N VAL A 204 -14.06 -1.57 8.10
CA VAL A 204 -14.62 -0.49 8.91
C VAL A 204 -16.02 -0.20 8.40
N GLU A 205 -16.97 0.03 9.32
CA GLU A 205 -18.33 0.46 8.98
C GLU A 205 -18.45 1.98 9.09
N SER A 206 -19.01 2.60 8.06
CA SER A 206 -19.35 4.03 8.02
C SER A 206 -20.78 4.23 7.58
N GLU A 207 -21.50 5.15 8.21
CA GLU A 207 -22.84 5.54 7.75
C GLU A 207 -22.83 6.17 6.34
N THR A 208 -21.70 6.74 5.93
CA THR A 208 -21.56 7.46 4.66
C THR A 208 -20.87 6.66 3.57
N LEU A 209 -19.86 5.87 3.95
CA LEU A 209 -19.07 5.08 3.01
C LEU A 209 -19.59 3.63 2.88
N GLY A 210 -20.44 3.18 3.81
CA GLY A 210 -20.78 1.77 3.98
C GLY A 210 -19.63 0.99 4.62
N THR A 211 -19.58 -0.31 4.35
CA THR A 211 -18.44 -1.16 4.71
C THR A 211 -17.26 -0.82 3.81
N VAL A 212 -16.18 -0.30 4.41
CA VAL A 212 -14.92 0.00 3.72
C VAL A 212 -13.83 -1.00 4.11
N ARG A 213 -12.95 -1.27 3.16
CA ARG A 213 -11.82 -2.18 3.35
C ARG A 213 -10.75 -1.53 4.23
N MET A 214 -10.12 -2.32 5.09
CA MET A 214 -8.94 -1.94 5.86
C MET A 214 -7.84 -2.96 5.63
N GLU A 215 -6.61 -2.52 5.45
CA GLU A 215 -5.46 -3.42 5.27
C GLU A 215 -4.32 -3.06 6.21
N ASP A 216 -3.56 -4.09 6.58
CA ASP A 216 -2.19 -3.89 7.08
C ASP A 216 -1.26 -3.78 5.87
N VAL A 217 -0.64 -2.61 5.70
CA VAL A 217 0.10 -2.26 4.49
C VAL A 217 1.58 -2.17 4.80
N TRP A 218 2.36 -3.09 4.26
CA TRP A 218 3.82 -2.94 4.27
C TRP A 218 4.20 -1.85 3.26
N PHE A 219 5.25 -1.08 3.53
CA PHE A 219 5.86 -0.21 2.52
C PHE A 219 7.20 -0.78 2.04
N LEU A 220 7.54 -0.51 0.77
CA LEU A 220 8.85 -0.86 0.20
C LEU A 220 9.86 0.21 0.59
N ASN A 221 10.92 -0.19 1.27
CA ASN A 221 12.00 0.70 1.67
C ASN A 221 13.12 0.70 0.62
N SER A 222 13.62 1.89 0.26
CA SER A 222 14.73 2.03 -0.70
C SER A 222 15.99 1.27 -0.27
N GLN A 223 16.27 1.17 1.04
CA GLN A 223 17.43 0.45 1.55
C GLN A 223 17.32 -1.06 1.29
N GLU A 224 16.11 -1.62 1.28
CA GLU A 224 15.86 -3.03 0.94
C GLU A 224 16.12 -3.28 -0.54
N VAL A 225 15.70 -2.34 -1.40
CA VAL A 225 15.98 -2.36 -2.84
C VAL A 225 17.49 -2.32 -3.08
N GLU A 226 18.21 -1.40 -2.43
CA GLU A 226 19.66 -1.28 -2.55
C GLU A 226 20.39 -2.52 -2.05
N ALA A 227 20.02 -3.05 -0.88
CA ALA A 227 20.61 -4.27 -0.34
C ALA A 227 20.40 -5.45 -1.29
N ARG A 228 19.19 -5.59 -1.85
CA ARG A 228 18.86 -6.66 -2.80
C ARG A 228 19.66 -6.53 -4.10
N ASP A 229 19.77 -5.32 -4.64
CA ASP A 229 20.50 -5.06 -5.88
C ASP A 229 22.01 -5.26 -5.71
N ASN A 230 22.57 -4.86 -4.57
CA ASN A 230 23.97 -5.08 -4.23
C ASN A 230 24.31 -6.56 -4.04
N ILE A 231 23.38 -7.38 -3.53
CA ILE A 231 23.59 -8.84 -3.43
C ILE A 231 23.69 -9.45 -4.83
N VAL A 232 22.82 -9.06 -5.76
CA VAL A 232 22.84 -9.58 -7.15
C VAL A 232 24.11 -9.14 -7.89
N GLY A 233 24.57 -7.91 -7.67
CA GLY A 233 25.79 -7.37 -8.29
C GLY A 233 27.10 -8.03 -7.84
N ARG A 234 27.11 -8.83 -6.76
CA ARG A 234 28.31 -9.57 -6.31
C ARG A 234 28.50 -10.94 -6.99
N TYR A 235 27.52 -11.41 -7.75
CA TYR A 235 27.56 -12.71 -8.44
C TYR A 235 27.84 -12.60 -9.94
N PHE A 236 28.07 -11.39 -10.44
CA PHE A 236 28.47 -11.07 -11.81
C PHE A 236 29.73 -10.19 -11.79
#